data_AF-A0A9D1HZH4-F1
#
_entry.id   AF-A0A9D1HZH4-F1
#
_cell.length_a   1.000
_cell.length_b   1.000
_cell.length_c   1.000
_cell.angle_alpha   90.00
_cell.angle_beta   90.00
_cell.angle_gamma   90.00
#
_symmetry.space_group_name_H-M   'P 1'
#
loop_
_entity.id
_entity.type
_entity.pdbx_description
1 polymer ?
#
loop_
_entity_poly.entity_id
_entity_poly.type
_entity_poly.pdbx_seq_one_letter_code
_entity_poly.pdbx_strand_id
1 'polypeptide(L)'
;MKAVIVTGLSGAGKTQALDCLEDMGYYCIDNMPPALIKSFIDLSANGKGIDKAAFVIDVRGGKLFDDLKESLDELSREEIDYKILYLEASDRVLLRRYNETRRSHPLSEGGTISAG
;
A
#
# COMPACT_ATOMS: atom_id res chain seq x y z
N MET A 1 8.17 15.68 -8.95
CA MET A 1 7.81 14.26 -8.79
C MET A 1 6.33 14.16 -8.45
N LYS A 2 5.63 13.12 -8.94
CA LYS A 2 4.25 12.80 -8.54
C LYS A 2 4.25 11.54 -7.66
N ALA A 3 3.81 11.67 -6.41
CA ALA A 3 3.70 10.53 -5.50
C ALA A 3 2.25 10.03 -5.38
N VAL A 4 2.06 8.71 -5.31
CA VAL A 4 0.77 8.09 -4.97
C VAL A 4 0.98 7.17 -3.78
N ILE A 5 0.25 7.43 -2.70
CA ILE A 5 0.24 6.57 -1.53
C ILE A 5 -0.98 5.66 -1.64
N VAL A 6 -0.74 4.36 -1.77
CA VAL A 6 -1.78 3.34 -1.89
C VAL A 6 -1.98 2.69 -0.52
N THR A 7 -3.21 2.63 -0.05
CA THR A 7 -3.54 2.00 1.23
C THR A 7 -4.92 1.38 1.22
N GLY A 8 -5.29 0.67 2.28
CA GLY A 8 -6.52 -0.10 2.39
C GLY A 8 -6.31 -1.42 3.13
N LEU A 9 -7.41 -2.10 3.44
CA LEU A 9 -7.36 -3.37 4.18
C LEU A 9 -6.69 -4.50 3.38
N SER A 10 -6.26 -5.56 4.07
CA SER A 10 -5.75 -6.77 3.41
C SER A 10 -6.84 -7.38 2.53
N GLY A 11 -6.50 -7.72 1.29
CA GLY A 11 -7.48 -8.20 0.29
C GLY A 11 -8.29 -7.10 -0.40
N ALA A 12 -8.08 -5.81 -0.08
CA ALA A 12 -8.77 -4.71 -0.77
C ALA A 12 -8.32 -4.49 -2.23
N GLY A 13 -7.17 -5.07 -2.62
CA GLY A 13 -6.64 -4.98 -3.99
C GLY A 13 -5.43 -4.06 -4.17
N LYS A 14 -4.70 -3.77 -3.08
CA LYS A 14 -3.50 -2.90 -3.12
C LYS A 14 -2.45 -3.37 -4.14
N THR A 15 -2.16 -4.67 -4.18
CA THR A 15 -1.22 -5.26 -5.15
C THR A 15 -1.69 -5.01 -6.59
N GLN A 16 -2.96 -5.27 -6.89
CA GLN A 16 -3.51 -5.02 -8.22
C GLN A 16 -3.44 -3.53 -8.62
N ALA A 17 -3.68 -2.63 -7.67
CA ALA A 17 -3.53 -1.20 -7.91
C ALA A 17 -2.07 -0.80 -8.16
N LEU A 18 -1.13 -1.46 -7.48
CA LEU A 18 0.30 -1.27 -7.70
C LEU A 18 0.71 -1.73 -9.11
N ASP A 19 0.26 -2.90 -9.55
CA ASP A 19 0.50 -3.40 -10.91
C ASP A 19 -0.02 -2.41 -11.97
N CYS A 20 -1.24 -1.88 -11.79
CA CYS A 20 -1.79 -0.86 -12.68
C CYS A 20 -0.96 0.45 -12.67
N LEU A 21 -0.43 0.85 -11.52
CA LEU A 21 0.42 2.03 -11.43
C LEU A 21 1.77 1.79 -12.12
N GLU A 22 2.34 0.60 -11.99
CA GLU A 22 3.56 0.20 -12.70
C GLU A 22 3.37 0.27 -14.22
N ASP A 23 2.27 -0.25 -14.75
CA ASP A 23 1.88 -0.13 -16.16
C ASP A 23 1.73 1.34 -16.61
N MET A 24 1.37 2.24 -15.70
CA MET A 24 1.28 3.69 -15.93
C MET A 24 2.63 4.43 -15.78
N GLY A 25 3.72 3.69 -15.56
CA GLY A 25 5.09 4.18 -15.44
C GLY A 25 5.42 4.76 -14.06
N TYR A 26 4.75 4.32 -13.00
CA TYR A 26 5.14 4.65 -11.63
C TYR A 26 6.23 3.71 -11.13
N TYR A 27 7.23 4.25 -10.44
CA TYR A 27 8.14 3.44 -9.64
C TYR A 27 7.42 2.95 -8.39
N CYS A 28 7.14 1.66 -8.34
CA CYS A 28 6.26 1.05 -7.36
C CYS A 28 7.03 0.38 -6.23
N ILE A 29 6.70 0.70 -4.97
CA ILE A 29 7.27 0.09 -3.77
C ILE A 29 6.14 -0.44 -2.91
N ASP A 30 6.13 -1.76 -2.68
CA ASP A 30 5.21 -2.39 -1.74
C ASP A 30 5.75 -2.34 -0.30
N ASN A 31 4.84 -2.32 0.67
CA ASN A 31 5.13 -2.35 2.10
C ASN A 31 6.15 -1.26 2.57
N MET A 32 6.00 -0.04 2.07
CA MET A 32 6.87 1.09 2.37
C MET A 32 6.62 1.62 3.80
N PRO A 33 7.63 1.65 4.69
CA PRO A 33 7.52 2.34 5.97
C PRO A 33 7.30 3.85 5.75
N PRO A 34 6.33 4.48 6.41
CA PRO A 34 6.01 5.89 6.16
C PRO A 34 7.21 6.83 6.33
N ALA A 35 7.98 6.63 7.40
CA ALA A 35 9.18 7.42 7.71
C ALA A 35 10.27 7.39 6.62
N LEU A 36 10.21 6.48 5.65
CA LEU A 36 11.18 6.39 4.56
C LEU A 36 10.73 7.09 3.27
N ILE A 37 9.47 7.53 3.18
CA ILE A 37 8.90 8.13 1.97
C ILE A 37 9.70 9.37 1.57
N LYS A 38 9.99 10.23 2.55
CA LYS A 38 10.72 11.47 2.32
C LYS A 38 12.11 11.22 1.76
N SER A 39 12.88 10.37 2.44
CA SER A 39 14.23 9.97 2.02
C SER A 39 14.25 9.41 0.60
N PHE A 40 13.24 8.62 0.23
CA PHE A 40 13.13 8.09 -1.13
C PHE A 40 12.90 9.21 -2.16
N ILE A 41 12.00 10.14 -1.86
CA ILE A 41 11.69 11.26 -2.76
C ILE A 41 12.92 12.17 -2.92
N ASP A 42 13.65 12.44 -1.84
CA ASP A 42 14.89 13.24 -1.86
C ASP A 42 15.98 12.59 -2.70
N LEU A 43 16.18 11.28 -2.54
CA LEU A 43 17.12 10.51 -3.37
C LEU A 43 16.71 10.56 -4.85
N SER A 44 15.41 10.48 -5.12
CA SER A 44 14.88 10.50 -6.48
C SER A 44 14.96 11.88 -7.13
N ALA A 45 14.84 12.96 -6.34
CA ALA A 45 15.02 14.33 -6.82
C ALA A 45 16.47 14.66 -7.17
N ASN A 46 17.43 14.07 -6.45
CA ASN A 46 18.87 14.22 -6.71
C ASN A 46 19.40 13.25 -7.79
N GLY A 47 18.68 12.16 -8.05
CA GLY A 47 18.96 11.21 -9.13
C GLY A 47 18.34 11.64 -10.46
N LYS A 48 18.79 11.02 -11.56
CA LYS A 48 18.13 11.16 -12.86
C LYS A 48 17.12 10.01 -13.04
N GLY A 49 15.82 10.31 -13.11
CA GLY A 49 14.88 9.48 -13.88
C GLY A 49 13.64 8.94 -13.17
N ILE A 50 13.37 9.26 -11.91
CA ILE A 50 12.10 8.88 -11.26
C ILE A 50 11.23 10.11 -11.14
N ASP A 51 10.24 10.24 -12.03
CA ASP A 51 9.28 11.37 -12.02
C ASP A 51 7.95 11.02 -11.35
N LYS A 52 7.67 9.71 -11.22
CA LYS A 52 6.43 9.14 -10.66
C LYS A 52 6.78 8.01 -9.70
N ALA A 53 6.21 8.03 -8.50
CA ALA A 53 6.41 6.98 -7.50
C ALA A 53 5.09 6.59 -6.83
N ALA A 54 4.94 5.30 -6.54
CA ALA A 54 3.79 4.74 -5.83
C ALA A 54 4.28 3.95 -4.61
N PHE A 55 3.71 4.23 -3.45
CA PHE A 55 4.09 3.59 -2.18
C PHE A 55 2.87 2.89 -1.61
N VAL A 56 2.92 1.57 -1.45
CA VAL A 56 1.90 0.86 -0.67
C VAL A 56 2.24 0.96 0.79
N ILE A 57 1.28 1.44 1.59
CA ILE A 57 1.43 1.59 3.03
C ILE A 57 0.30 0.83 3.70
N ASP A 58 0.67 -0.14 4.53
CA ASP A 58 -0.29 -0.85 5.37
C ASP A 58 -0.42 -0.13 6.72
N VAL A 59 -1.38 0.80 6.80
CA VAL A 59 -1.72 1.51 8.04
C VAL A 59 -2.59 0.61 8.91
N ARG A 60 -1.97 -0.39 9.52
CA ARG A 60 -2.53 -1.03 10.71
C ARG A 60 -2.34 -0.03 11.84
N GLY A 61 -3.42 0.40 12.48
CA GLY A 61 -3.45 1.58 13.36
C GLY A 61 -2.39 1.62 14.46
N GLY A 62 -2.28 2.77 15.14
CA GLY A 62 -1.23 3.05 16.11
C GLY A 62 -0.08 3.83 15.47
N LYS A 63 1.16 3.51 15.85
CA LYS A 63 2.37 4.28 15.49
C LYS A 63 2.53 4.52 13.98
N LEU A 64 2.21 3.53 13.13
CA LEU A 64 2.34 3.67 11.67
C LEU A 64 1.43 4.76 11.08
N PHE A 65 0.29 5.03 11.71
CA PHE A 65 -0.62 6.09 11.27
C PHE A 65 -0.07 7.47 11.62
N ASP A 66 0.51 7.62 12.81
CA ASP A 66 1.15 8.86 13.24
C ASP A 66 2.39 9.15 12.38
N ASP A 67 3.23 8.14 12.13
CA ASP A 67 4.40 8.24 11.26
C ASP A 67 4.00 8.64 9.83
N LEU A 68 2.88 8.11 9.32
CA LEU A 68 2.35 8.50 8.01
C LEU A 68 1.89 9.96 7.99
N LYS A 69 1.18 10.39 9.03
CA LYS A 69 0.74 11.79 9.14
C LYS A 69 1.93 12.75 9.15
N GLU A 70 2.94 12.46 9.96
CA GLU A 70 4.18 13.25 10.01
C GLU A 70 4.86 13.32 8.64
N SER A 71 4.98 12.17 7.97
CA SER A 71 5.57 12.11 6.63
C SER A 71 4.78 12.94 5.61
N LEU A 72 3.44 12.89 5.64
CA LEU A 72 2.58 13.70 4.77
C LEU A 72 2.70 15.20 5.04
N ASP A 73 2.83 15.59 6.31
CA ASP A 73 3.03 16.98 6.71
C ASP A 73 4.38 17.52 6.22
N GLU A 74 5.41 16.68 6.17
CA GLU A 74 6.72 17.02 5.56
C GLU A 74 6.61 17.19 4.05
N LEU A 75 5.97 16.25 3.34
CA LEU A 75 5.77 16.36 1.89
C LEU A 75 4.99 17.63 1.52
N SER A 76 3.96 17.96 2.31
CA SER A 76 3.15 19.16 2.10
C SER A 76 3.97 20.44 2.31
N ARG A 77 4.85 20.46 3.33
CA ARG A 77 5.74 21.60 3.62
C ARG A 77 6.75 21.87 2.50
N GLU A 78 7.18 20.82 1.80
CA GLU A 78 8.11 20.93 0.67
C GLU A 78 7.41 21.07 -0.70
N GLU A 79 6.10 21.30 -0.70
CA GLU A 79 5.29 21.48 -1.92
C GLU A 79 5.39 20.29 -2.90
N ILE A 80 5.60 19.08 -2.37
CA ILE A 80 5.64 17.85 -3.16
C ILE A 80 4.21 17.39 -3.45
N ASP A 81 3.85 17.26 -4.74
CA ASP A 81 2.53 16.78 -5.16
C ASP A 81 2.36 15.29 -4.87
N TYR A 82 1.40 14.96 -3.98
CA TYR A 82 1.03 13.59 -3.66
C TYR A 82 -0.48 13.37 -3.67
N LYS A 83 -0.89 12.13 -3.91
CA LYS A 83 -2.28 11.67 -3.83
C LYS A 83 -2.38 10.44 -2.94
N ILE A 84 -3.49 10.29 -2.24
CA ILE A 84 -3.80 9.11 -1.45
C ILE A 84 -4.90 8.32 -2.17
N LEU A 85 -4.62 7.05 -2.45
CA LEU A 85 -5.56 6.07 -2.97
C LEU A 85 -5.92 5.09 -1.85
N TYR A 86 -7.14 5.21 -1.31
CA TYR A 86 -7.68 4.26 -0.33
C TYR A 86 -8.58 3.24 -1.04
N LEU A 87 -8.21 1.97 -0.95
CA LEU A 87 -8.97 0.86 -1.52
C LEU A 87 -9.80 0.16 -0.43
N GLU A 88 -11.07 -0.07 -0.74
CA GLU A 88 -12.02 -0.70 0.16
C GLU A 88 -12.78 -1.82 -0.55
N ALA A 89 -13.19 -2.82 0.22
CA ALA A 89 -14.18 -3.80 -0.18
C ALA A 89 -15.00 -4.19 1.06
N SER A 90 -16.20 -4.73 0.85
CA SER A 90 -17.02 -5.20 1.97
C SER A 90 -16.35 -6.37 2.70
N ASP A 91 -16.62 -6.51 4.00
CA ASP A 91 -16.07 -7.59 4.86
C ASP A 91 -16.25 -8.97 4.23
N ARG A 92 -17.44 -9.24 3.66
CA ARG A 92 -17.73 -10.49 2.96
C ARG A 92 -16.77 -10.75 1.80
N VAL A 93 -16.41 -9.72 1.04
CA VAL A 93 -15.47 -9.82 -0.08
C VAL A 93 -14.04 -9.99 0.43
N LEU A 94 -13.64 -9.25 1.46
CA LEU A 94 -12.31 -9.37 2.08
C LEU A 94 -12.09 -10.78 2.65
N LEU A 95 -13.06 -11.31 3.40
CA LEU A 95 -13.03 -12.68 3.94
C LEU A 95 -12.94 -13.73 2.82
N ARG A 96 -13.74 -13.55 1.76
CA ARG A 96 -13.70 -14.46 0.61
C ARG A 96 -12.32 -14.49 -0.05
N ARG A 97 -11.74 -13.32 -0.35
CA ARG A 97 -10.40 -13.20 -0.97
C ARG A 97 -9.29 -13.76 -0.08
N TYR A 98 -9.41 -13.56 1.24
CA TYR A 98 -8.48 -14.13 2.21
C TYR A 98 -8.49 -15.67 2.17
N ASN A 99 -9.68 -16.27 2.05
CA ASN A 99 -9.81 -17.73 1.93
C ASN A 99 -9.32 -18.27 0.59
N GLU A 100 -9.52 -17.53 -0.51
CA GLU A 100 -9.07 -17.93 -1.86
C GLU A 100 -7.54 -17.96 -2.00
N THR A 101 -6.83 -17.09 -1.29
CA THR A 101 -5.35 -16.98 -1.34
C THR A 101 -4.62 -17.94 -0.40
N ARG A 102 -5.33 -18.54 0.57
CA ARG A 102 -4.79 -19.62 1.41
C ARG A 102 -4.94 -20.96 0.70
N ARG A 103 -3.81 -21.63 0.43
CA ARG A 103 -3.82 -23.03 -0.01
C ARG A 103 -4.44 -23.90 1.10
N SER A 104 -5.55 -24.56 0.80
CA SER A 104 -5.97 -25.72 1.58
C SER A 104 -4.85 -26.77 1.49
N HIS A 105 -4.38 -27.27 2.62
CA HIS A 105 -3.36 -28.32 2.62
C HIS A 105 -4.01 -29.58 2.00
N PRO A 106 -3.30 -30.38 1.19
CA PRO A 106 -3.89 -31.60 0.62
C PRO A 106 -4.41 -32.62 1.65
N LEU A 107 -4.14 -32.40 2.94
CA LEU A 107 -4.54 -33.24 4.08
C LEU A 107 -5.55 -32.56 5.02
N SER A 108 -6.04 -31.35 4.72
CA SER A 108 -7.15 -30.78 5.49
C SER A 108 -8.46 -31.45 5.07
N GLU A 109 -8.77 -32.57 5.72
CA GLU A 109 -10.10 -33.17 5.72
C GLU A 109 -11.12 -32.13 6.21
N GLY A 110 -11.95 -31.63 5.30
CA GLY A 110 -13.34 -31.23 5.57
C GLY A 110 -13.65 -30.18 6.65
N GLY A 111 -12.68 -29.40 7.14
CA GLY A 111 -12.92 -28.43 8.20
C GLY A 111 -13.08 -27.00 7.70
N THR A 112 -14.31 -26.54 7.51
CA THR A 112 -14.59 -25.10 7.33
C THR A 112 -14.25 -24.37 8.64
N ILE A 113 -13.26 -23.49 8.63
CA ILE A 113 -12.93 -22.65 9.79
C ILE A 113 -13.98 -21.53 9.85
N SER A 114 -15.09 -21.82 10.52
CA SER A 114 -16.06 -20.83 10.96
C SER A 114 -16.42 -21.14 12.41
N ALA A 115 -15.55 -20.75 13.33
CA ALA A 115 -15.87 -20.49 14.74
C ALA A 115 -14.62 -19.92 15.44
N GLY A 116 -14.74 -18.70 15.99
CA GLY A 116 -13.74 -18.06 16.85
C GLY A 116 -13.54 -16.60 16.50
#